data_AF-A0A533XE23-F1
#
_entry.id   AF-A0A533XE23-F1
#
_cell.length_a   1.000
_cell.length_b   1.000
_cell.length_c   1.000
_cell.angle_alpha   90.00
_cell.angle_beta   90.00
_cell.angle_gamma   90.00
#
_symmetry.space_group_name_H-M   'P 1'
#
loop_
_entity.id
_entity.type
_entity.pdbx_description
1 polymer ?
#
loop_
_entity_poly.entity_id
_entity_poly.type
_entity_poly.pdbx_seq_one_letter_code
_entity_poly.pdbx_strand_id
1 'polypeptide(L)'
;VESFRKLSLGAVRFINACDYDVEGETIGFNILRYACGGREREALRAKFSTLTKEDVLQAFQNARSPSSNGLAVAGRTRHAIDFIWGVNLSRALVEAAQRVGSAYKTLSIGRVQGPTLSYVIDREVEIRKFVPEPFWAVRGVFRVGGIEFEARYAVEKIPRKAEAERVKEGCRRHRGGVVTKASGGLFEETPPTPF
;
A
#
# COMPACT_ATOMS: atom_id res chain seq x y z
N VAL A 1 -21.55 18.38 -17.06
CA VAL A 1 -22.31 17.62 -18.08
C VAL A 1 -22.84 18.52 -19.19
N GLU A 2 -23.54 19.61 -18.85
CA GLU A 2 -24.12 20.52 -19.84
C GLU A 2 -23.10 21.11 -20.83
N SER A 3 -21.92 21.53 -20.34
CA SER A 3 -20.85 22.06 -21.20
C SER A 3 -20.38 21.03 -22.23
N PHE A 4 -20.14 19.77 -21.80
CA PHE A 4 -19.78 18.69 -22.72
C PHE A 4 -20.87 18.44 -23.75
N ARG A 5 -22.14 18.42 -23.33
CA ARG A 5 -23.28 18.27 -24.23
C ARG A 5 -23.33 19.37 -25.28
N LYS A 6 -23.24 20.63 -24.86
CA LYS A 6 -23.22 21.81 -25.75
C LYS A 6 -22.08 21.73 -26.76
N LEU A 7 -20.86 21.44 -26.29
CA LEU A 7 -19.68 21.33 -27.17
C LEU A 7 -19.77 20.13 -28.12
N SER A 8 -20.40 19.03 -27.72
CA SER A 8 -20.52 17.82 -28.55
C SER A 8 -21.39 18.00 -29.78
N LEU A 9 -22.36 18.92 -29.78
CA LEU A 9 -23.30 19.10 -30.90
C LEU A 9 -22.63 19.61 -32.17
N GLY A 10 -21.52 20.37 -32.04
CA GLY A 10 -20.74 20.89 -33.16
C GLY A 10 -19.38 20.20 -33.36
N ALA A 11 -19.09 19.16 -32.58
CA ALA A 11 -17.77 18.52 -32.61
C ALA A 11 -17.63 17.59 -33.82
N VAL A 12 -16.57 17.78 -34.61
CA VAL A 12 -16.21 16.90 -35.74
C VAL A 12 -15.48 15.63 -35.31
N ARG A 13 -14.87 15.65 -34.13
CA ARG A 13 -14.07 14.53 -33.60
C ARG A 13 -14.07 14.56 -32.08
N PHE A 14 -14.03 13.37 -31.49
CA PHE A 14 -13.89 13.17 -30.05
C PHE A 14 -12.54 12.50 -29.75
N ILE A 15 -11.82 13.01 -28.75
CA ILE A 15 -10.57 12.42 -28.27
C ILE A 15 -10.64 12.34 -26.75
N ASN A 16 -10.53 11.13 -26.20
CA ASN A 16 -10.27 10.95 -24.78
C ASN A 16 -8.80 11.26 -24.50
N ALA A 17 -8.56 12.33 -23.76
CA ALA A 17 -7.24 12.78 -23.32
C ALA A 17 -7.14 12.84 -21.79
N CYS A 18 -7.96 12.07 -21.06
CA CYS A 18 -7.78 11.88 -19.62
C CYS A 18 -6.47 11.13 -19.32
N ASP A 19 -6.06 11.11 -18.06
CA ASP A 19 -4.87 10.40 -17.61
C ASP A 19 -4.86 8.93 -18.07
N TYR A 20 -3.66 8.40 -18.30
CA TYR A 20 -3.51 7.05 -18.83
C TYR A 20 -3.57 5.97 -17.75
N ASP A 21 -4.72 5.86 -17.10
CA ASP A 21 -5.02 4.87 -16.08
C ASP A 21 -6.48 4.38 -16.17
N VAL A 22 -6.90 3.53 -15.23
CA VAL A 22 -8.27 2.99 -15.19
C VAL A 22 -9.31 4.09 -14.96
N GLU A 23 -9.04 5.05 -14.07
CA GLU A 23 -10.00 6.10 -13.72
C GLU A 23 -10.19 7.09 -14.87
N GLY A 24 -9.11 7.53 -15.51
CA GLY A 24 -9.14 8.41 -16.68
C GLY A 24 -9.89 7.77 -17.85
N GLU A 25 -9.69 6.48 -18.10
CA GLU A 25 -10.46 5.74 -19.10
C GLU A 25 -11.94 5.66 -18.75
N THR A 26 -12.29 5.38 -17.48
CA THR A 26 -13.67 5.36 -17.02
C THR A 26 -14.35 6.73 -17.12
N ILE A 27 -13.66 7.81 -16.75
CA ILE A 27 -14.17 9.19 -16.84
C ILE A 27 -14.43 9.56 -18.29
N GLY A 28 -13.42 9.43 -19.15
CA GLY A 28 -13.54 9.76 -20.58
C GLY A 28 -14.65 8.96 -21.25
N PHE A 29 -14.70 7.65 -20.99
CA PHE A 29 -15.77 6.78 -21.48
C PHE A 29 -17.16 7.26 -21.04
N ASN A 30 -17.34 7.57 -19.76
CA ASN A 30 -18.65 7.99 -19.22
C ASN A 30 -19.09 9.35 -19.79
N ILE A 31 -18.16 10.30 -19.95
CA ILE A 31 -18.45 11.59 -20.58
C ILE A 31 -18.93 11.37 -22.02
N LEU A 32 -18.20 10.57 -22.80
CA LEU A 32 -18.54 10.28 -24.19
C LEU A 32 -19.91 9.58 -24.30
N ARG A 33 -20.16 8.62 -23.41
CA ARG A 33 -21.40 7.83 -23.39
C ARG A 33 -22.60 8.65 -22.99
N TYR A 34 -22.51 9.39 -21.88
CA TYR A 34 -23.67 10.01 -21.25
C TYR A 34 -23.82 11.51 -21.56
N ALA A 35 -22.73 12.22 -21.85
CA ALA A 35 -22.77 13.65 -22.13
C ALA A 35 -22.63 13.98 -23.63
N CYS A 36 -21.94 13.14 -24.41
CA CYS A 36 -21.68 13.40 -25.83
C CYS A 36 -22.53 12.54 -26.79
N GLY A 37 -23.61 11.92 -26.32
CA GLY A 37 -24.56 11.20 -27.18
C GLY A 37 -24.10 9.81 -27.62
N GLY A 38 -23.37 9.08 -26.79
CA GLY A 38 -22.99 7.69 -27.09
C GLY A 38 -21.77 7.56 -28.02
N ARG A 39 -20.86 8.54 -28.00
CA ARG A 39 -19.71 8.62 -28.91
C ARG A 39 -18.49 7.83 -28.43
N GLU A 40 -18.62 7.00 -27.39
CA GLU A 40 -17.49 6.27 -26.80
C GLU A 40 -16.83 5.27 -27.77
N ARG A 41 -17.56 4.80 -28.78
CA ARG A 41 -17.04 3.88 -29.81
C ARG A 41 -16.37 4.60 -30.98
N GLU A 42 -16.66 5.89 -31.15
CA GLU A 42 -16.15 6.73 -32.24
C GLU A 42 -14.94 7.57 -31.81
N ALA A 43 -14.79 7.79 -30.50
CA ALA A 43 -13.69 8.58 -29.96
C ALA A 43 -12.33 7.93 -30.14
N LEU A 44 -11.32 8.75 -30.39
CA LEU A 44 -9.91 8.36 -30.33
C LEU A 44 -9.41 8.43 -28.89
N ARG A 45 -8.31 7.75 -28.60
CA ARG A 45 -7.60 7.81 -27.31
C ARG A 45 -6.18 8.34 -27.50
N ALA A 46 -5.87 9.48 -26.89
CA ALA A 46 -4.52 10.03 -26.80
C ALA A 46 -3.86 9.58 -25.50
N LYS A 47 -2.77 8.81 -25.55
CA LYS A 47 -2.12 8.21 -24.37
C LYS A 47 -0.80 8.90 -24.06
N PHE A 48 -0.66 9.45 -22.87
CA PHE A 48 0.56 10.08 -22.38
C PHE A 48 0.76 9.76 -20.89
N SER A 49 2.01 9.61 -20.48
CA SER A 49 2.41 9.35 -19.08
C SER A 49 3.00 10.57 -18.40
N THR A 50 3.36 11.61 -19.17
CA THR A 50 3.80 12.90 -18.65
C THR A 50 3.03 14.02 -19.35
N LEU A 51 3.06 15.21 -18.74
CA LEU A 51 2.46 16.43 -19.31
C LEU A 51 3.49 17.30 -20.04
N THR A 52 4.64 16.74 -20.44
CA THR A 52 5.60 17.47 -21.27
C THR A 52 5.00 17.76 -22.64
N LYS A 53 5.42 18.87 -23.23
CA LYS A 53 4.88 19.33 -24.53
C LYS A 53 5.09 18.28 -25.61
N GLU A 54 6.29 17.69 -25.63
CA GLU A 54 6.72 16.68 -26.58
C GLU A 54 5.82 15.44 -26.49
N ASP A 55 5.63 14.90 -25.28
CA ASP A 55 4.80 13.71 -25.04
C ASP A 55 3.34 13.95 -25.40
N VAL A 56 2.77 15.11 -25.04
CA VAL A 56 1.38 15.44 -25.35
C VAL A 56 1.20 15.57 -26.87
N LEU A 57 2.07 16.30 -27.57
CA LEU A 57 1.98 16.42 -29.03
C LEU A 57 2.08 15.05 -29.72
N GLN A 58 3.03 14.22 -29.29
CA GLN A 58 3.18 12.87 -29.80
C GLN A 58 1.94 12.01 -29.52
N ALA A 59 1.32 12.13 -28.35
CA ALA A 59 0.12 11.38 -27.98
C ALA A 59 -1.09 11.75 -28.85
N PHE A 60 -1.27 13.04 -29.18
CA PHE A 60 -2.36 13.50 -30.05
C PHE A 60 -2.13 13.10 -31.51
N GLN A 61 -0.89 13.16 -32.01
CA GLN A 61 -0.56 12.70 -33.36
C GLN A 61 -0.81 11.20 -33.53
N ASN A 62 -0.54 10.40 -32.49
CA ASN A 62 -0.72 8.95 -32.49
C ASN A 62 -2.08 8.50 -31.91
N ALA A 63 -3.02 9.43 -31.71
CA ALA A 63 -4.33 9.13 -31.16
C ALA A 63 -5.10 8.19 -32.10
N ARG A 64 -5.60 7.09 -31.55
CA ARG A 64 -6.26 6.02 -32.31
C ARG A 64 -7.48 5.52 -31.59
N SER A 65 -8.41 4.90 -32.32
CA SER A 65 -9.54 4.21 -31.70
C SER A 65 -9.00 3.16 -30.72
N PRO A 66 -9.54 3.10 -29.49
CA PRO A 66 -9.08 2.11 -28.52
C PRO A 66 -9.38 0.71 -29.05
N SER A 67 -8.41 -0.20 -28.93
CA SER A 67 -8.59 -1.60 -29.34
C SER A 67 -9.65 -2.32 -28.50
N SER A 68 -9.86 -1.87 -27.27
CA SER A 68 -10.96 -2.27 -26.41
C SER A 68 -11.26 -1.18 -25.38
N ASN A 69 -12.48 -1.20 -24.84
CA ASN A 69 -12.85 -0.38 -23.67
C ASN A 69 -12.54 -1.11 -22.34
N GLY A 70 -11.56 -2.02 -22.33
CA GLY A 70 -11.30 -2.91 -21.19
C GLY A 70 -11.02 -2.18 -19.87
N LEU A 71 -10.19 -1.13 -19.91
CA LEU A 71 -9.88 -0.31 -18.74
C LEU A 71 -11.13 0.42 -18.22
N ALA A 72 -11.89 1.04 -19.13
CA ALA A 72 -13.13 1.72 -18.76
C ALA A 72 -14.17 0.76 -18.17
N VAL A 73 -14.31 -0.44 -18.72
CA VAL A 73 -15.19 -1.50 -18.19
C VAL A 73 -14.72 -1.93 -16.81
N ALA A 74 -13.42 -2.17 -16.61
CA ALA A 74 -12.85 -2.53 -15.32
C ALA A 74 -13.14 -1.47 -14.25
N GLY A 75 -12.88 -0.19 -14.54
CA GLY A 75 -13.16 0.90 -13.59
C GLY A 75 -14.65 1.04 -13.29
N ARG A 76 -15.53 0.99 -14.30
CA ARG A 76 -16.98 0.98 -14.06
C ARG A 76 -17.44 -0.19 -13.20
N THR A 77 -16.92 -1.39 -13.45
CA THR A 77 -17.23 -2.58 -12.64
C THR A 77 -16.77 -2.37 -11.20
N ARG A 78 -15.56 -1.84 -10.99
CA ARG A 78 -15.05 -1.49 -9.66
C ARG A 78 -15.97 -0.50 -8.94
N HIS A 79 -16.33 0.60 -9.60
CA HIS A 79 -17.26 1.61 -9.06
C HIS A 79 -18.63 1.01 -8.71
N ALA A 80 -19.18 0.18 -9.59
CA ALA A 80 -20.48 -0.47 -9.35
C ALA A 80 -20.43 -1.41 -8.14
N ILE A 81 -19.40 -2.24 -8.03
CA ILE A 81 -19.21 -3.14 -6.90
C ILE A 81 -19.01 -2.33 -5.61
N ASP A 82 -18.15 -1.32 -5.62
CA ASP A 82 -17.89 -0.48 -4.44
C ASP A 82 -19.17 0.22 -3.97
N PHE A 83 -20.01 0.70 -4.90
CA PHE A 83 -21.31 1.28 -4.57
C PHE A 83 -22.29 0.25 -3.99
N ILE A 84 -22.44 -0.92 -4.62
CA ILE A 84 -23.32 -1.99 -4.14
C ILE A 84 -22.92 -2.42 -2.74
N TRP A 85 -21.64 -2.69 -2.50
CA TRP A 85 -21.15 -3.08 -1.17
C TRP A 85 -21.31 -1.95 -0.16
N GLY A 86 -20.83 -0.76 -0.52
CA GLY A 86 -20.81 0.39 0.38
C GLY A 86 -22.20 0.79 0.86
N VAL A 87 -23.13 0.98 -0.07
CA VAL A 87 -24.48 1.44 0.26
C VAL A 87 -25.25 0.37 1.04
N ASN A 88 -25.26 -0.88 0.58
CA ASN A 88 -26.07 -1.92 1.23
C ASN A 88 -25.57 -2.23 2.64
N LEU A 89 -24.26 -2.44 2.81
CA LEU A 89 -23.72 -2.79 4.12
C LEU A 89 -23.71 -1.62 5.09
N SER A 90 -23.45 -0.39 4.64
CA SER A 90 -23.52 0.78 5.52
C SER A 90 -24.94 0.98 6.04
N ARG A 91 -25.96 0.83 5.19
CA ARG A 91 -27.38 0.89 5.61
C ARG A 91 -27.73 -0.22 6.61
N ALA A 92 -27.29 -1.45 6.33
CA ALA A 92 -27.51 -2.58 7.24
C ALA A 92 -26.86 -2.36 8.62
N LEU A 93 -25.63 -1.81 8.66
CA LEU A 93 -24.94 -1.48 9.91
C LEU A 93 -25.67 -0.41 10.72
N VAL A 94 -26.09 0.68 10.06
CA VAL A 94 -26.85 1.76 10.71
C VAL A 94 -28.16 1.23 11.27
N GLU A 95 -28.89 0.41 10.51
CA GLU A 95 -30.15 -0.19 10.95
C GLU A 95 -29.94 -1.15 12.14
N ALA A 96 -28.91 -2.00 12.08
CA ALA A 96 -28.57 -2.90 13.18
C ALA A 96 -28.21 -2.14 14.46
N ALA A 97 -27.43 -1.06 14.35
CA ALA A 97 -27.04 -0.23 15.50
C ALA A 97 -28.25 0.46 16.16
N GLN A 98 -29.21 0.95 15.37
CA GLN A 98 -30.44 1.55 15.89
C GLN A 98 -31.29 0.54 16.66
N ARG A 99 -31.41 -0.70 16.15
CA ARG A 99 -32.22 -1.76 16.80
C ARG A 99 -31.71 -2.13 18.20
N VAL A 100 -30.40 -2.01 18.43
CA VAL A 100 -29.79 -2.30 19.75
C VAL A 100 -29.77 -1.08 20.69
N GLY A 101 -30.55 -0.03 20.37
CA GLY A 101 -30.73 1.15 21.22
C GLY A 101 -29.62 2.18 21.12
N SER A 102 -28.73 2.08 20.11
CA SER A 102 -27.77 3.15 19.85
C SER A 102 -28.46 4.36 19.23
N ALA A 103 -28.06 5.56 19.62
CA ALA A 103 -28.47 6.78 18.92
C ALA A 103 -28.12 6.67 17.43
N TYR A 104 -28.92 7.29 16.57
CA TYR A 104 -28.64 7.33 15.13
C TYR A 104 -27.21 7.84 14.91
N LYS A 105 -26.38 6.98 14.30
CA LYS A 105 -25.02 7.33 13.90
C LYS A 105 -24.78 6.79 12.50
N THR A 106 -24.21 7.61 11.64
CA THR A 106 -23.76 7.17 10.33
C THR A 106 -22.59 6.20 10.52
N LEU A 107 -22.81 4.94 10.17
CA LEU A 107 -21.79 3.91 10.10
C LEU A 107 -21.50 3.65 8.62
N SER A 108 -20.23 3.63 8.28
CA SER A 108 -19.78 3.35 6.92
C SER A 108 -18.94 2.08 6.90
N ILE A 109 -19.12 1.32 5.84
CA ILE A 109 -18.26 0.19 5.50
C ILE A 109 -18.19 0.14 3.97
N GLY A 110 -17.04 -0.28 3.46
CA GLY A 110 -16.82 -0.47 2.04
C GLY A 110 -16.04 -1.75 1.81
N ARG A 111 -16.06 -2.25 0.57
CA ARG A 111 -15.35 -3.46 0.16
C ARG A 111 -13.86 -3.45 0.57
N VAL A 112 -13.22 -2.28 0.57
CA VAL A 112 -11.82 -2.10 1.01
C VAL A 112 -11.73 -1.59 2.46
N GLN A 113 -12.53 -0.59 2.81
CA GLN A 113 -12.48 0.05 4.14
C GLN A 113 -12.70 -0.95 5.30
N GLY A 114 -13.66 -1.87 5.17
CA GLY A 114 -13.98 -2.85 6.21
C GLY A 114 -12.80 -3.80 6.49
N PRO A 115 -12.28 -4.52 5.47
CA PRO A 115 -11.10 -5.37 5.63
C PRO A 115 -9.86 -4.62 6.11
N THR A 116 -9.61 -3.40 5.61
CA THR A 116 -8.48 -2.58 6.08
C THR A 116 -8.59 -2.26 7.56
N LEU A 117 -9.79 -1.89 8.05
CA LEU A 117 -10.01 -1.68 9.48
C LEU A 117 -9.80 -2.97 10.28
N SER A 118 -10.23 -4.13 9.75
CA SER A 118 -9.99 -5.43 10.40
C SER A 118 -8.51 -5.66 10.65
N TYR A 119 -7.64 -5.45 9.65
CA TYR A 119 -6.20 -5.62 9.82
C TYR A 119 -5.61 -4.74 10.94
N VAL A 120 -6.08 -3.50 11.05
CA VAL A 120 -5.64 -2.59 12.13
C VAL A 120 -6.10 -3.09 13.49
N ILE A 121 -7.37 -3.53 13.59
CA ILE A 121 -7.94 -4.07 14.83
C ILE A 121 -7.24 -5.37 15.24
N ASP A 122 -6.95 -6.27 14.31
CA ASP A 122 -6.27 -7.54 14.59
C ASP A 122 -4.89 -7.29 15.20
N ARG A 123 -4.13 -6.33 14.63
CA ARG A 123 -2.83 -5.91 15.18
C ARG A 123 -2.97 -5.25 16.56
N GLU A 124 -3.96 -4.40 16.75
CA GLU A 124 -4.21 -3.77 18.06
C GLU A 124 -4.55 -4.82 19.13
N VAL A 125 -5.34 -5.83 18.77
CA VAL A 125 -5.67 -6.95 19.66
C VAL A 125 -4.43 -7.79 19.97
N GLU A 126 -3.57 -8.06 18.98
CA GLU A 126 -2.28 -8.73 19.17
C GLU A 126 -1.41 -7.98 20.18
N ILE A 127 -1.25 -6.66 20.01
CA ILE A 127 -0.47 -5.80 20.91
C ILE A 127 -1.06 -5.80 22.32
N ARG A 128 -2.38 -5.70 22.48
CA ARG A 128 -3.05 -5.73 23.80
C ARG A 128 -2.92 -7.07 24.51
N LYS A 129 -2.86 -8.16 23.76
CA LYS A 129 -2.68 -9.53 24.29
C LYS A 129 -1.21 -9.86 24.52
N PHE A 130 -0.28 -9.04 24.06
CA PHE A 130 1.14 -9.28 24.24
C PHE A 130 1.51 -9.18 25.72
N VAL A 131 1.95 -10.29 26.30
CA VAL A 131 2.54 -10.35 27.63
C VAL A 131 4.06 -10.39 27.46
N PRO A 132 4.80 -9.33 27.82
CA PRO A 132 6.25 -9.32 27.66
C PRO A 132 6.89 -10.37 28.57
N GLU A 133 7.66 -11.27 27.98
CA GLU A 133 8.44 -12.27 28.72
C GLU A 133 9.87 -11.78 28.94
N PRO A 134 10.37 -11.81 30.19
CA PRO A 134 11.75 -11.42 30.45
C PRO A 134 12.70 -12.44 29.82
N PHE A 135 13.72 -11.92 29.15
CA PHE A 135 14.88 -12.69 28.70
C PHE A 135 16.16 -11.98 29.12
N TRP A 136 17.24 -12.74 29.17
CA TRP A 136 18.57 -12.24 29.53
C TRP A 136 19.52 -12.40 28.36
N ALA A 137 20.37 -11.41 28.15
CA ALA A 137 21.47 -11.47 27.19
C ALA A 137 22.79 -11.32 27.97
N VAL A 138 23.78 -12.14 27.64
CA VAL A 138 25.12 -12.03 28.22
C VAL A 138 26.01 -11.28 27.24
N ARG A 139 26.61 -10.18 27.71
CA ARG A 139 27.55 -9.36 26.95
C ARG A 139 28.86 -9.28 27.70
N GLY A 140 29.97 -9.31 26.96
CA GLY A 140 31.31 -9.15 27.49
C GLY A 140 32.03 -8.03 26.77
N VAL A 141 32.80 -7.24 27.51
CA VAL A 141 33.68 -6.22 26.96
C VAL A 141 35.09 -6.80 26.94
N PHE A 142 35.72 -6.77 25.77
CA PHE A 142 37.04 -7.35 25.54
C PHE A 142 37.99 -6.28 25.02
N ARG A 143 39.27 -6.39 25.40
CA ARG A 143 40.32 -5.49 24.93
C ARG A 143 41.44 -6.28 24.28
N VAL A 144 41.77 -5.95 23.04
CA VAL A 144 42.86 -6.57 22.28
C VAL A 144 43.63 -5.46 21.56
N GLY A 145 44.95 -5.40 21.76
CA GLY A 145 45.79 -4.40 21.09
C GLY A 145 45.41 -2.95 21.35
N GLY A 146 44.84 -2.65 22.53
CA GLY A 146 44.35 -1.31 22.89
C GLY A 146 42.95 -0.97 22.38
N ILE A 147 42.33 -1.82 21.55
CA ILE A 147 40.96 -1.66 21.05
C ILE A 147 40.00 -2.38 21.99
N GLU A 148 38.96 -1.69 22.44
CA GLU A 148 37.88 -2.25 23.24
C GLU A 148 36.65 -2.51 22.37
N PHE A 149 36.00 -3.67 22.54
CA PHE A 149 34.78 -4.02 21.81
C PHE A 149 33.82 -4.85 22.67
N GLU A 150 32.52 -4.74 22.36
CA GLU A 150 31.48 -5.58 22.96
C GLU A 150 31.32 -6.86 22.12
N ALA A 151 31.36 -8.03 22.77
CA ALA A 151 30.92 -9.27 22.19
C ALA A 151 29.66 -9.78 22.90
N ARG A 152 28.74 -10.34 22.12
CA ARG A 152 27.52 -10.96 22.64
C ARG A 152 27.72 -12.47 22.73
N TYR A 153 27.15 -13.08 23.76
CA TYR A 153 27.06 -14.53 23.82
C TYR A 153 26.27 -15.06 22.62
N ALA A 154 26.65 -16.23 22.11
CA ALA A 154 26.07 -16.80 20.90
C ALA A 154 24.55 -17.02 20.98
N VAL A 155 24.03 -17.23 22.19
CA VAL A 155 22.59 -17.27 22.44
C VAL A 155 22.10 -15.87 22.81
N GLU A 156 21.38 -15.21 21.90
CA GLU A 156 20.93 -13.83 22.06
C GLU A 156 19.90 -13.64 23.18
N LYS A 157 19.03 -14.63 23.39
CA LYS A 157 17.93 -14.58 24.36
C LYS A 157 17.94 -15.84 25.24
N ILE A 158 18.37 -15.67 26.49
CA ILE A 158 18.36 -16.72 27.51
C ILE A 158 17.07 -16.57 28.33
N PRO A 159 16.14 -17.55 28.35
CA PRO A 159 14.85 -17.39 29.03
C PRO A 159 14.89 -17.44 30.55
N ARG A 160 15.98 -17.91 31.17
CA ARG A 160 16.08 -18.07 32.63
C ARG A 160 17.30 -17.31 33.18
N LYS A 161 17.08 -16.42 34.13
CA LYS A 161 18.16 -15.65 34.79
C LYS A 161 19.27 -16.55 35.34
N ALA A 162 18.92 -17.66 36.00
CA ALA A 162 19.88 -18.58 36.58
C ALA A 162 20.83 -19.19 35.53
N GLU A 163 20.35 -19.41 34.31
CA GLU A 163 21.19 -19.89 33.21
C GLU A 163 22.12 -18.79 32.70
N ALA A 164 21.61 -17.57 32.54
CA ALA A 164 22.43 -16.42 32.15
C ALA A 164 23.55 -16.13 33.17
N GLU A 165 23.27 -16.24 34.47
CA GLU A 165 24.28 -16.10 35.52
C GLU A 165 25.31 -17.24 35.49
N ARG A 166 24.89 -18.50 35.26
CA ARG A 166 25.84 -19.62 35.08
C ARG A 166 26.78 -19.38 33.90
N VAL A 167 26.26 -18.93 32.76
CA VAL A 167 27.07 -18.59 31.59
C VAL A 167 28.05 -17.47 31.92
N LYS A 168 27.57 -16.39 32.55
CA LYS A 168 28.39 -15.25 32.97
C LYS A 168 29.50 -15.66 33.95
N GLU A 169 29.20 -16.49 34.94
CA GLU A 169 30.20 -17.02 35.88
C GLU A 169 31.21 -17.92 35.18
N GLY A 170 30.75 -18.80 34.29
CA GLY A 170 31.61 -19.63 33.45
C GLY A 170 32.59 -18.77 32.65
N CYS A 171 32.11 -17.74 31.97
CA CYS A 171 32.94 -16.81 31.22
C CYS A 171 33.93 -16.04 32.12
N ARG A 172 33.51 -15.59 33.31
CA ARG A 172 34.39 -14.87 34.26
C ARG A 172 35.56 -15.70 34.79
N ARG A 173 35.42 -17.03 34.84
CA ARG A 173 36.50 -17.94 35.26
C ARG A 173 37.64 -18.00 34.25
N HIS A 174 37.41 -17.55 33.01
CA HIS A 174 38.43 -17.49 31.96
C HIS A 174 38.85 -16.04 31.72
N ARG A 175 40.16 -15.78 31.68
CA ARG A 175 40.72 -14.47 31.29
C ARG A 175 41.01 -14.47 29.80
N GLY A 176 40.08 -13.95 29.01
CA GLY A 176 40.21 -13.80 27.56
C GLY A 176 39.40 -14.81 26.75
N GLY A 177 39.65 -14.84 25.44
CA GLY A 177 39.00 -15.74 24.50
C GLY A 177 39.86 -15.92 23.25
N VAL A 178 39.59 -16.97 22.48
CA VAL A 178 40.25 -17.23 21.21
C VAL A 178 39.34 -16.77 20.09
N VAL A 179 39.85 -15.91 19.20
CA VAL A 179 39.14 -15.55 17.97
C VAL A 179 39.21 -16.75 17.03
N THR A 180 38.07 -17.43 16.86
CA THR A 180 37.98 -18.61 15.99
C THR A 180 37.78 -18.24 14.51
N LYS A 181 37.20 -17.07 14.25
CA LYS A 181 36.96 -16.54 12.90
C LYS A 181 36.95 -15.02 12.93
N ALA A 182 37.63 -14.41 11.97
CA ALA A 182 37.53 -12.98 11.66
C ALA A 182 37.32 -12.84 10.16
N SER A 183 36.34 -12.04 9.75
CA SER A 183 36.04 -11.77 8.35
C SER A 183 35.74 -10.29 8.17
N GLY A 184 36.35 -9.68 7.16
CA GLY A 184 36.02 -8.34 6.69
C GLY A 184 35.42 -8.42 5.29
N GLY A 185 34.57 -7.46 4.96
CA GLY A 185 33.99 -7.32 3.63
C GLY A 185 33.67 -5.86 3.36
N LEU A 186 33.70 -5.48 2.09
CA LEU A 186 33.11 -4.22 1.65
C LEU A 186 31.60 -4.42 1.57
N PHE A 187 30.84 -3.57 2.24
CA PHE A 187 29.41 -3.49 2.08
C PHE A 187 29.10 -2.35 1.12
N GLU A 188 28.46 -2.65 0.00
CA GLU A 188 27.98 -1.65 -0.94
C GLU A 188 26.50 -1.37 -0.65
N GLU A 189 26.20 -0.14 -0.27
CA GLU A 189 24.82 0.33 -0.08
C GLU A 189 24.34 0.92 -1.40
N THR A 190 23.48 0.19 -2.11
CA THR A 190 22.95 0.68 -3.38
C THR A 190 21.92 1.78 -3.14
N PRO A 191 21.86 2.82 -3.99
CA PRO A 191 20.81 3.81 -3.90
C PRO A 191 19.43 3.15 -4.02
N PRO A 192 18.39 3.74 -3.40
CA PRO A 192 17.05 3.20 -3.49
C PRO A 192 16.57 3.23 -4.95
N THR A 193 15.72 2.27 -5.29
CA THR A 193 15.03 2.29 -6.60
C THR A 193 14.07 3.49 -6.66
N PRO A 194 13.85 4.08 -7.84
CA PRO A 194 12.74 4.99 -8.05
C PRO A 194 11.42 4.35 -7.59
N PHE A 195 10.50 5.18 -7.08
CA PHE A 195 9.17 4.75 -6.62
C PHE A 195 8.31 4.17 -7.74
#